data_AF-A0A7S2BAR2-F1
#
_entry.id   AF-A0A7S2BAR2-F1
#
_cell.length_a   1.000
_cell.length_b   1.000
_cell.length_c   1.000
_cell.angle_alpha   90.00
_cell.angle_beta   90.00
_cell.angle_gamma   90.00
#
_symmetry.space_group_name_H-M   'P 1'
#
loop_
_entity.id
_entity.type
_entity.pdbx_description
1 polymer ?
#
loop_
_entity_poly.entity_id
_entity_poly.type
_entity_poly.pdbx_seq_one_letter_code
_entity_poly.pdbx_strand_id
1 'polypeptide(L)'
;GTGHGLRRVGVKTGAAMSLEEEIAETQRVLQPLFAKPSLKEKLLTKPPFRFIHDVVSAVSEATGFAAGLYEDRPDLQNGKDIKEKGAKLEYLERIIRCVGLYTGTT
;
A
#
# COMPACT_ATOMS: atom_id res chain seq x y z
N GLY A 1 -23.17 23.49 27.37
CA GLY A 1 -23.42 22.96 26.02
C GLY A 1 -22.28 22.06 25.63
N THR A 2 -22.62 20.78 25.40
CA THR A 2 -21.96 19.83 24.49
C THR A 2 -20.44 19.66 24.54
N GLY A 3 -20.02 18.61 25.26
CA GLY A 3 -18.70 18.01 25.13
C GLY A 3 -18.55 17.25 23.80
N HIS A 4 -17.45 17.52 23.09
CA HIS A 4 -16.99 16.69 21.99
C HIS A 4 -15.93 15.72 22.53
N GLY A 5 -16.38 14.51 22.85
CA GLY A 5 -15.52 13.39 23.15
C GLY A 5 -14.78 12.93 21.89
N LEU A 6 -13.54 13.38 21.74
CA LEU A 6 -12.59 12.79 20.80
C LEU A 6 -12.31 11.36 21.25
N ARG A 7 -13.04 10.42 20.64
CA ARG A 7 -12.78 8.98 20.78
C ARG A 7 -11.44 8.70 20.14
N ARG A 8 -10.40 8.59 20.97
CA ARG A 8 -9.12 7.98 20.57
C ARG A 8 -9.43 6.57 20.09
N VAL A 9 -9.42 6.38 18.77
CA VAL A 9 -9.36 5.05 18.18
C VAL A 9 -8.01 4.48 18.59
N GLY A 10 -8.02 3.63 19.61
CA GLY A 10 -6.84 2.88 19.99
C GLY A 10 -6.46 1.98 18.82
N VAL A 11 -5.39 2.36 18.10
CA VAL A 11 -4.63 1.41 17.29
C VAL A 11 -4.14 0.36 18.28
N LYS A 12 -4.75 -0.81 18.20
CA LYS A 12 -4.34 -1.98 18.95
C LYS A 12 -2.97 -2.34 18.37
N THR A 13 -1.91 -2.08 19.13
CA THR A 13 -0.58 -2.61 18.83
C THR A 13 -0.71 -4.13 18.86
N GLY A 14 -0.91 -4.73 17.70
CA GLY A 14 -1.23 -6.15 17.54
C GLY A 14 -0.03 -7.01 17.92
N ALA A 15 -0.29 -8.14 18.57
CA ALA A 15 0.66 -9.24 18.69
C ALA A 15 1.25 -9.55 17.31
N ALA A 16 2.53 -9.95 17.26
CA ALA A 16 3.18 -10.34 16.01
C ALA A 16 2.40 -11.51 15.37
N MET A 17 1.61 -11.21 14.34
CA MET A 17 0.97 -12.21 13.49
C MET A 17 2.04 -13.04 12.80
N SER A 18 1.76 -14.33 12.57
CA SER A 18 2.61 -15.17 11.74
C SER A 18 2.57 -14.68 10.29
N LEU A 19 3.63 -14.93 9.52
CA LEU A 19 3.69 -14.58 8.09
C LEU A 19 2.49 -15.14 7.30
N GLU A 20 2.05 -16.35 7.62
CA GLU A 20 0.87 -16.97 7.00
C GLU A 20 -0.42 -16.17 7.27
N GLU A 21 -0.59 -15.65 8.49
CA GLU A 21 -1.74 -14.81 8.85
C GLU A 21 -1.67 -13.45 8.14
N GLU A 22 -0.48 -12.85 8.04
CA GLU A 22 -0.29 -11.59 7.29
C GLU A 22 -0.60 -11.76 5.80
N ILE A 23 -0.21 -12.88 5.21
CA ILE A 23 -0.50 -13.20 3.80
C ILE A 23 -2.01 -13.40 3.61
N ALA A 24 -2.66 -14.17 4.48
CA ALA A 24 -4.10 -14.41 4.42
C ALA A 24 -4.89 -13.11 4.59
N GLU A 25 -4.48 -12.25 5.53
CA GLU A 25 -5.10 -10.95 5.75
C GLU A 25 -4.91 -10.02 4.55
N THR A 26 -3.71 -9.98 3.97
CA THR A 26 -3.43 -9.20 2.76
C THR A 26 -4.33 -9.64 1.60
N GLN A 27 -4.49 -10.95 1.38
CA GLN A 27 -5.39 -11.48 0.36
C GLN A 27 -6.85 -11.12 0.64
N ARG A 28 -7.30 -11.29 1.88
CA ARG A 28 -8.69 -11.03 2.29
C ARG A 28 -9.09 -9.58 2.08
N VAL A 29 -8.20 -8.63 2.38
CA VAL A 29 -8.49 -7.20 2.30
C VAL A 29 -8.29 -6.63 0.90
N LEU A 30 -7.21 -7.01 0.19
CA LEU A 30 -6.83 -6.39 -1.08
C LEU A 30 -7.36 -7.11 -2.33
N GLN A 31 -7.37 -8.45 -2.35
CA GLN A 31 -7.80 -9.21 -3.54
C GLN A 31 -9.21 -8.86 -4.05
N PRO A 32 -10.23 -8.56 -3.20
CA PRO A 32 -11.55 -8.18 -3.72
C PRO A 32 -11.59 -6.79 -4.39
N LEU A 33 -10.56 -5.96 -4.22
CA LEU A 33 -10.50 -4.63 -4.83
C LEU A 33 -10.15 -4.70 -6.32
N PHE A 34 -9.41 -5.73 -6.75
CA PHE A 34 -8.94 -5.85 -8.13
C PHE A 34 -8.81 -7.31 -8.58
N ALA A 35 -9.10 -7.57 -9.86
CA ALA A 35 -8.95 -8.92 -10.43
C ALA A 35 -7.48 -9.28 -10.72
N LYS A 36 -6.64 -8.29 -11.01
CA LYS A 36 -5.20 -8.45 -11.27
C LYS A 36 -4.43 -7.30 -10.62
N PRO A 37 -3.22 -7.56 -10.11
CA PRO A 37 -2.50 -8.84 -10.09
C PRO A 37 -3.07 -9.86 -9.07
N SER A 38 -2.79 -11.16 -9.24
CA SER A 38 -3.19 -12.18 -8.24
C SER A 38 -2.21 -12.19 -7.06
N LEU A 39 -2.72 -12.07 -5.84
CA LEU A 39 -1.95 -12.02 -4.61
C LEU A 39 -1.52 -13.41 -4.16
N LYS A 40 -0.57 -14.02 -4.86
CA LYS A 40 -0.06 -15.36 -4.54
C LYS A 40 0.90 -15.29 -3.35
N GLU A 41 0.85 -16.29 -2.47
CA GLU A 41 1.75 -16.43 -1.31
C GLU A 41 3.22 -16.17 -1.69
N LYS A 42 3.75 -16.86 -2.71
CA LYS A 42 5.13 -16.68 -3.18
C LYS A 42 5.50 -15.24 -3.57
N LEU A 43 4.54 -14.48 -4.09
CA LEU A 43 4.73 -13.07 -4.44
C LEU A 43 4.63 -12.17 -3.21
N LEU A 44 3.83 -12.53 -2.21
CA LEU A 44 3.70 -11.78 -0.96
C LEU A 44 4.87 -12.03 0.00
N THR A 45 5.45 -13.24 0.01
CA THR A 45 6.62 -13.57 0.83
C THR A 45 7.89 -12.86 0.36
N LYS A 46 8.08 -12.70 -0.96
CA LYS A 46 9.24 -12.02 -1.54
C LYS A 46 8.82 -11.17 -2.73
N PRO A 47 8.17 -10.03 -2.50
CA PRO A 47 7.57 -9.25 -3.57
C PRO A 47 8.62 -8.61 -4.46
N PRO A 48 8.65 -8.91 -5.78
CA PRO A 48 9.43 -8.13 -6.71
C PRO A 48 8.83 -6.72 -6.81
N PHE A 49 9.67 -5.71 -7.02
CA PHE A 49 9.22 -4.30 -7.12
C PHE A 49 8.05 -4.12 -8.09
N ARG A 50 8.11 -4.78 -9.25
CA ARG A 50 7.05 -4.71 -10.26
C ARG A 50 5.69 -5.17 -9.72
N PHE A 51 5.66 -6.20 -8.89
CA PHE A 51 4.44 -6.68 -8.27
C PHE A 51 3.87 -5.67 -7.27
N ILE A 52 4.71 -5.05 -6.45
CA ILE A 52 4.27 -3.96 -5.55
C ILE A 52 3.67 -2.81 -6.36
N HIS A 53 4.32 -2.40 -7.44
CA HIS A 53 3.83 -1.34 -8.33
C HIS A 53 2.47 -1.69 -8.94
N ASP A 54 2.32 -2.90 -9.47
CA ASP A 54 1.05 -3.40 -10.01
C ASP A 54 -0.05 -3.43 -8.93
N VAL A 55 0.25 -3.86 -7.70
CA VAL A 55 -0.74 -3.86 -6.58
C VAL A 55 -1.16 -2.44 -6.20
N VAL A 56 -0.21 -1.52 -6.00
CA VAL A 56 -0.50 -0.13 -5.63
C VAL A 56 -1.32 0.56 -6.74
N SER A 57 -0.96 0.33 -8.01
CA SER A 57 -1.71 0.85 -9.15
C SER A 57 -3.13 0.31 -9.19
N ALA A 58 -3.30 -1.01 -9.01
CA ALA A 58 -4.62 -1.64 -9.00
C ALA A 58 -5.51 -1.14 -7.85
N VAL A 59 -4.95 -0.92 -6.65
CA VAL A 59 -5.67 -0.29 -5.53
C VAL A 59 -6.07 1.14 -5.88
N SER A 60 -5.15 1.91 -6.45
CA SER A 60 -5.39 3.32 -6.83
C SER A 60 -6.49 3.41 -7.90
N GLU A 61 -6.47 2.54 -8.91
CA GLU A 61 -7.49 2.46 -9.96
C GLU A 61 -8.86 2.03 -9.41
N ALA A 62 -8.89 1.07 -8.48
CA ALA A 62 -10.13 0.55 -7.93
C ALA A 62 -10.82 1.51 -6.93
N THR A 63 -10.04 2.31 -6.21
CA THR A 63 -10.54 3.09 -5.06
C THR A 63 -10.39 4.61 -5.23
N GLY A 64 -9.58 5.07 -6.18
CA GLY A 64 -9.14 6.46 -6.27
C GLY A 64 -8.13 6.85 -5.19
N PHE A 65 -7.69 5.92 -4.33
CA PHE A 65 -6.68 6.19 -3.32
C PHE A 65 -5.37 6.61 -3.98
N ALA A 66 -4.66 7.59 -3.37
CA ALA A 66 -3.40 8.11 -3.86
C ALA A 66 -3.42 8.58 -5.34
N ALA A 67 -4.60 8.90 -5.89
CA ALA A 67 -4.71 9.53 -7.19
C ALA A 67 -3.86 10.82 -7.22
N GLY A 68 -3.05 10.94 -8.26
CA GLY A 68 -2.14 12.07 -8.43
C GLY A 68 -0.78 11.98 -7.71
N LEU A 69 -0.54 10.95 -6.89
CA LEU A 69 0.70 10.81 -6.09
C LEU A 69 2.00 10.81 -6.93
N TYR A 70 1.90 10.39 -8.20
CA TYR A 70 3.02 10.27 -9.13
C TYR A 70 2.88 11.17 -10.37
N GLU A 71 1.95 12.12 -10.40
CA GLU A 71 1.78 13.03 -11.54
C GLU A 71 2.99 13.95 -11.77
N ASP A 72 3.67 14.36 -10.69
CA ASP A 72 4.89 15.18 -10.78
C ASP A 72 6.14 14.36 -11.18
N ARG A 73 6.01 13.04 -11.26
CA ARG A 73 7.11 12.10 -11.55
C ARG A 73 6.71 11.06 -12.59
N PRO A 74 6.68 11.44 -13.88
CA PRO A 74 6.26 10.53 -14.96
C PRO A 74 7.15 9.29 -15.07
N ASP A 75 8.43 9.38 -14.66
CA ASP A 75 9.35 8.24 -14.59
C ASP A 75 8.92 7.15 -13.59
N LEU A 76 8.09 7.50 -12.61
CA LEU A 76 7.58 6.59 -11.58
C LEU A 76 6.19 5.99 -11.90
N GLN A 77 5.54 6.48 -12.96
CA GLN A 77 4.19 6.01 -13.31
C GLN A 77 4.19 4.61 -13.91
N ASN A 78 5.25 4.22 -14.65
CA ASN A 78 5.35 2.89 -15.23
C ASN A 78 6.41 2.03 -14.54
N GLY A 79 6.00 1.05 -13.73
CA GLY A 79 6.93 0.19 -12.99
C GLY A 79 7.90 -0.66 -13.83
N LYS A 80 7.77 -0.71 -15.16
CA LYS A 80 8.74 -1.35 -16.07
C LYS A 80 9.98 -0.46 -16.29
N ASP A 81 9.78 0.84 -16.25
CA ASP A 81 10.81 1.84 -16.51
C ASP A 81 11.64 2.14 -15.25
N ILE A 82 11.10 1.83 -14.07
CA ILE A 82 11.78 2.02 -12.78
C ILE A 82 12.83 0.92 -12.54
N LYS A 83 14.05 1.15 -13.03
CA LYS A 83 15.18 0.22 -12.90
C LYS A 83 16.15 0.61 -11.78
N GLU A 84 16.40 1.90 -11.67
CA GLU A 84 17.31 2.55 -10.72
C GLU A 84 16.88 2.31 -9.26
N LYS A 85 17.86 2.02 -8.38
CA LYS A 85 17.59 1.81 -6.96
C LYS A 85 16.99 3.06 -6.30
N GLY A 86 17.47 4.25 -6.66
CA GLY A 86 16.95 5.52 -6.15
C GLY A 86 15.48 5.73 -6.48
N ALA A 87 15.10 5.50 -7.74
CA ALA A 87 13.71 5.63 -8.18
C ALA A 87 12.76 4.61 -7.51
N LYS A 88 13.24 3.39 -7.24
CA LYS A 88 12.48 2.38 -6.47
C LYS A 88 12.23 2.83 -5.04
N LEU A 89 13.26 3.37 -4.37
CA LEU A 89 13.14 3.87 -3.01
C LEU A 89 12.16 5.04 -2.97
N GLU A 90 12.31 6.01 -3.87
CA GLU A 90 11.41 7.16 -3.94
C GLU A 90 9.95 6.75 -4.17
N TYR A 91 9.70 5.80 -5.06
CA TYR A 91 8.36 5.27 -5.30
C TYR A 91 7.73 4.70 -4.01
N LEU A 92 8.50 3.89 -3.27
CA LEU A 92 8.06 3.26 -2.03
C LEU A 92 7.86 4.29 -0.91
N GLU A 93 8.79 5.24 -0.75
CA GLU A 93 8.70 6.29 0.25
C GLU A 93 7.45 7.16 0.04
N ARG A 94 7.12 7.49 -1.21
CA ARG A 94 5.91 8.26 -1.55
C ARG A 94 4.63 7.55 -1.09
N ILE A 95 4.45 6.26 -1.43
CA ILE A 95 3.24 5.53 -1.06
C ILE A 95 3.18 5.25 0.45
N ILE A 96 4.30 4.91 1.09
CA ILE A 96 4.38 4.73 2.53
C ILE A 96 3.99 6.02 3.25
N ARG A 97 4.55 7.17 2.82
CA ARG A 97 4.22 8.48 3.40
C ARG A 97 2.75 8.83 3.18
N CYS A 98 2.21 8.58 1.99
CA CYS A 98 0.79 8.78 1.70
C CYS A 98 -0.07 7.99 2.68
N VAL A 99 0.17 6.67 2.83
CA VAL A 99 -0.55 5.82 3.79
C VAL A 99 -0.36 6.29 5.24
N GLY A 100 0.85 6.69 5.63
CA GLY A 100 1.16 7.22 6.96
C GLY A 100 0.35 8.46 7.32
N LEU A 101 0.18 9.39 6.37
CA LEU A 101 -0.65 10.59 6.54
C LEU A 101 -2.13 10.26 6.75
N TYR A 102 -2.68 9.29 6.01
CA TYR A 102 -4.09 8.88 6.16
C TYR A 102 -4.35 8.06 7.42
N THR A 103 -3.36 7.31 7.89
CA THR A 103 -3.49 6.43 9.08
C THR A 103 -3.06 7.10 10.39
N GLY A 104 -2.40 8.26 10.32
CA GLY A 104 -1.85 8.94 11.50
C GLY A 104 -0.59 8.27 12.06
N THR A 105 0.07 7.43 11.27
CA THR A 105 1.32 6.73 11.62
C THR A 105 2.45 7.43 10.88
N THR A 106 3.12 8.41 11.50
CA THR A 106 4.29 9.10 10.94
C THR A 106 5.45 9.03 11.91
#